data_AF-A0A7X9GZZ3-F1
#
_entry.id   AF-A0A7X9GZZ3-F1
#
_cell.length_a   1.000
_cell.length_b   1.000
_cell.length_c   1.000
_cell.angle_alpha   90.00
_cell.angle_beta   90.00
_cell.angle_gamma   90.00
#
_symmetry.space_group_name_H-M   'P 1'
#
loop_
_entity.id
_entity.type
_entity.pdbx_description
1 polymer ?
#
loop_
_entity_poly.entity_id
_entity_poly.type
_entity_poly.pdbx_seq_one_letter_code
_entity_poly.pdbx_strand_id
1 'polypeptide(L)'
;MLNYKKPSFWIILISIVVVSIFAIGLLTNPENENNTTKNLSLEKSIENIIEKDILEFNEKVQISEEIDLLDNKNNVVAKYLEFSNENNILKGYAIIDNKSGEILEPNKEGFSLLKSLIAKTNLPLDILTTNPVYYAGPFDIVVTGDDGVLYNLMDASGNVGEPISREDLDAKFSHNEKGKE
;
A
#
# COMPACT_ATOMS: atom_id res chain seq x y z
N MET A 1 -2.04 -27.68 54.17
CA MET A 1 -3.43 -28.10 54.44
C MET A 1 -4.34 -26.89 54.21
N LEU A 2 -5.00 -26.81 53.05
CA LEU A 2 -5.93 -25.70 52.76
C LEU A 2 -7.20 -25.90 53.59
N ASN A 3 -7.55 -24.91 54.41
CA ASN A 3 -8.68 -25.00 55.34
C ASN A 3 -9.99 -24.58 54.64
N TYR A 4 -10.58 -25.52 53.90
CA TYR A 4 -11.75 -25.34 53.03
C TYR A 4 -13.06 -24.98 53.74
N LYS A 5 -13.09 -24.97 55.09
CA LYS A 5 -14.28 -24.62 55.89
C LYS A 5 -14.41 -23.12 56.18
N LYS A 6 -13.38 -22.30 55.92
CA LYS A 6 -13.46 -20.86 56.19
C LYS A 6 -14.08 -20.10 55.00
N PRO A 7 -15.05 -19.20 55.22
CA PRO A 7 -15.68 -18.42 54.14
C PRO A 7 -14.67 -17.62 53.32
N SER A 8 -13.62 -17.11 53.96
CA SER A 8 -12.55 -16.35 53.32
C SER A 8 -11.78 -17.15 52.26
N PHE A 9 -11.70 -18.47 52.40
CA PHE A 9 -11.06 -19.32 51.39
C PHE A 9 -11.84 -19.33 50.08
N TRP A 10 -13.17 -19.41 50.15
CA TRP A 10 -14.06 -19.38 48.99
C TRP A 10 -14.05 -18.02 48.29
N ILE A 11 -13.95 -16.93 49.05
CA ILE A 11 -13.86 -15.58 48.49
C ILE A 11 -12.56 -15.42 47.68
N ILE A 12 -11.43 -15.90 48.21
CA ILE A 12 -10.15 -15.87 47.50
C ILE A 12 -10.21 -16.71 46.21
N LEU A 13 -10.79 -17.91 46.29
CA LEU A 13 -10.92 -18.81 45.14
C LEU A 13 -11.76 -18.18 44.02
N ILE A 14 -12.92 -17.61 44.36
CA ILE A 14 -13.81 -16.95 43.39
C ILE A 14 -13.11 -15.74 42.76
N SER A 15 -12.40 -14.95 43.56
CA SER A 15 -11.66 -13.78 43.06
C SER A 15 -10.59 -14.17 42.03
N ILE A 16 -9.88 -15.28 42.24
CA ILE A 16 -8.87 -15.76 41.28
C ILE A 16 -9.55 -16.17 39.97
N VAL A 17 -10.67 -16.90 40.03
CA VAL A 17 -11.41 -17.34 38.84
C VAL A 17 -11.90 -16.15 38.01
N VAL A 18 -12.45 -15.12 38.65
CA VAL A 18 -12.93 -13.90 37.96
C VAL A 18 -11.78 -13.17 37.28
N VAL A 19 -10.65 -12.97 37.97
CA VAL A 19 -9.47 -12.29 37.39
C VAL A 19 -8.89 -13.09 36.23
N SER A 20 -8.88 -14.43 36.30
CA SER A 20 -8.42 -15.28 35.19
C SER A 20 -9.31 -15.14 33.95
N ILE A 21 -10.64 -15.08 34.11
CA ILE A 21 -11.56 -14.90 32.97
C ILE A 21 -11.35 -13.53 32.31
N PHE A 22 -11.20 -12.46 33.12
CA PHE A 22 -10.90 -11.14 32.59
C PHE A 22 -9.53 -11.07 31.90
N ALA A 23 -8.51 -11.73 32.47
CA ALA A 23 -7.19 -11.80 31.85
C ALA A 23 -7.24 -12.52 30.50
N ILE A 24 -7.96 -13.64 30.40
CA ILE A 24 -8.12 -14.36 29.13
C ILE A 24 -8.91 -13.51 28.13
N GLY A 25 -10.00 -12.86 28.55
CA GLY A 25 -10.83 -12.00 27.69
C GLY A 25 -10.10 -10.75 27.17
N LEU A 26 -9.17 -10.18 27.96
CA LEU A 26 -8.33 -9.05 27.52
C LEU A 26 -7.14 -9.50 26.65
N LEU A 27 -6.63 -10.71 26.87
CA LEU A 27 -5.56 -11.29 26.04
C LEU A 27 -6.11 -11.90 24.73
N THR A 28 -7.38 -12.27 24.68
CA THR A 28 -8.07 -12.59 23.43
C THR A 28 -8.47 -11.28 22.73
N ASN A 29 -7.46 -10.59 22.19
CA ASN A 29 -7.67 -9.70 21.06
C ASN A 29 -7.98 -10.60 19.87
N PRO A 30 -9.23 -10.69 19.38
CA PRO A 30 -9.51 -11.47 18.19
C PRO A 30 -8.67 -10.85 17.07
N GLU A 31 -7.77 -11.65 16.50
CA GLU A 31 -7.07 -11.25 15.30
C GLU A 31 -8.15 -10.95 14.26
N ASN A 32 -8.14 -9.73 13.74
CA ASN A 32 -9.05 -9.32 12.68
C ASN A 32 -8.63 -10.10 11.42
N GLU A 33 -9.06 -11.36 11.32
CA GLU A 33 -8.75 -12.35 10.27
C GLU A 33 -9.23 -11.94 8.87
N ASN A 34 -9.72 -10.71 8.70
CA ASN A 34 -10.35 -10.25 7.48
C ASN A 34 -9.37 -9.56 6.52
N ASN A 35 -8.16 -9.21 6.99
CA ASN A 35 -7.15 -8.53 6.16
C ASN A 35 -5.99 -9.44 5.72
N THR A 36 -5.55 -10.38 6.56
CA THR A 36 -4.34 -11.18 6.30
C THR A 36 -4.54 -12.22 5.20
N THR A 37 -5.72 -12.86 5.12
CA THR A 37 -6.05 -13.83 4.07
C THR A 37 -6.26 -13.19 2.70
N LYS A 38 -6.79 -11.96 2.65
CA LYS A 38 -6.87 -11.17 1.41
C LYS A 38 -5.49 -10.74 0.93
N ASN A 39 -4.61 -10.29 1.82
CA ASN A 39 -3.27 -9.86 1.45
C ASN A 39 -2.41 -11.01 0.91
N LEU A 40 -2.44 -12.19 1.54
CA LEU A 40 -1.73 -13.38 1.05
C LEU A 40 -2.24 -13.88 -0.31
N SER A 41 -3.54 -13.68 -0.60
CA SER A 41 -4.11 -13.99 -1.91
C SER A 41 -3.68 -12.97 -2.97
N LEU A 42 -3.55 -11.70 -2.59
CA LEU A 42 -3.14 -10.63 -3.50
C LEU A 42 -1.66 -10.77 -3.85
N GLU A 43 -0.78 -10.98 -2.86
CA GLU A 43 0.65 -11.24 -3.08
C GLU A 43 0.90 -12.43 -4.00
N LYS A 44 0.23 -13.57 -3.77
CA LYS A 44 0.34 -14.74 -4.65
C LYS A 44 -0.25 -14.50 -6.04
N SER A 45 -1.31 -13.69 -6.14
CA SER A 45 -1.89 -13.35 -7.44
C SER A 45 -0.97 -12.42 -8.20
N ILE A 46 -0.37 -11.45 -7.52
CA ILE A 46 0.63 -10.52 -8.05
C ILE A 46 1.88 -11.28 -8.48
N GLU A 47 2.42 -12.20 -7.68
CA GLU A 47 3.54 -13.07 -8.09
C GLU A 47 3.19 -13.87 -9.36
N ASN A 48 2.00 -14.48 -9.42
CA ASN A 48 1.56 -15.23 -10.61
C ASN A 48 1.34 -14.33 -11.84
N ILE A 49 0.84 -13.11 -11.65
CA ILE A 49 0.59 -12.12 -12.71
C ILE A 49 1.92 -11.53 -13.20
N ILE A 50 2.86 -11.28 -12.29
CA ILE A 50 4.23 -10.90 -12.60
C ILE A 50 4.92 -12.00 -13.41
N GLU A 51 4.83 -13.27 -12.98
CA GLU A 51 5.44 -14.41 -13.67
C GLU A 51 4.79 -14.71 -15.04
N LYS A 52 3.47 -14.51 -15.18
CA LYS A 52 2.73 -14.88 -16.42
C LYS A 52 2.63 -13.75 -17.43
N ASP A 53 2.29 -12.54 -16.99
CA ASP A 53 1.89 -11.44 -17.87
C ASP A 53 2.98 -10.36 -17.97
N ILE A 54 3.80 -10.17 -16.93
CA ILE A 54 4.87 -9.16 -16.93
C ILE A 54 6.20 -9.79 -17.35
N LEU A 55 6.59 -10.98 -16.90
CA LEU A 55 7.99 -11.42 -16.98
C LEU A 55 8.18 -12.71 -17.79
N GLU A 56 8.59 -12.60 -19.05
CA GLU A 56 9.49 -13.60 -19.67
C GLU A 56 10.92 -13.45 -19.09
N PHE A 57 11.07 -13.14 -17.81
CA PHE A 57 12.39 -13.20 -17.21
C PHE A 57 12.67 -14.68 -16.95
N ASN A 58 13.72 -15.20 -17.59
CA ASN A 58 14.30 -16.50 -17.25
C ASN A 58 14.91 -16.54 -15.82
N GLU A 59 14.64 -15.52 -15.00
CA GLU A 59 15.20 -15.29 -13.67
C GLU A 59 14.06 -15.06 -12.68
N LYS A 60 14.21 -15.57 -11.45
CA LYS A 60 13.30 -15.27 -10.36
C LYS A 60 13.39 -13.79 -9.98
N VAL A 61 12.24 -13.21 -9.66
CA VAL A 61 12.09 -11.81 -9.32
C VAL A 61 11.32 -11.68 -8.00
N GLN A 62 11.69 -10.68 -7.21
CA GLN A 62 11.08 -10.36 -5.92
C GLN A 62 10.61 -8.91 -5.90
N ILE A 63 9.57 -8.62 -5.12
CA ILE A 63 9.12 -7.24 -4.87
C ILE A 63 10.16 -6.56 -3.98
N SER A 64 10.73 -5.47 -4.47
CA SER A 64 11.71 -4.65 -3.73
C SER A 64 11.11 -3.40 -3.12
N GLU A 65 9.99 -2.90 -3.66
CA GLU A 65 9.29 -1.72 -3.13
C GLU A 65 7.80 -1.81 -3.44
N GLU A 66 6.98 -1.30 -2.53
CA GLU A 66 5.53 -1.21 -2.66
C GLU A 66 5.07 0.16 -2.15
N ILE A 67 4.31 0.88 -2.98
CA ILE A 67 3.72 2.19 -2.67
C ILE A 67 2.23 2.15 -2.98
N ASP A 68 1.40 2.48 -2.00
CA ASP A 68 -0.04 2.63 -2.18
C ASP A 68 -0.35 3.90 -2.99
N LEU A 69 -1.17 3.74 -4.03
CA LEU A 69 -1.63 4.83 -4.88
C LEU A 69 -3.10 5.14 -4.59
N LEU A 70 -3.37 6.41 -4.32
CA LEU A 70 -4.65 6.87 -3.78
C LEU A 70 -5.52 7.59 -4.82
N ASP A 71 -6.83 7.53 -4.60
CA ASP A 71 -7.77 8.47 -5.24
C ASP A 71 -7.83 9.82 -4.48
N ASN A 72 -8.56 10.79 -5.02
CA ASN A 72 -8.80 12.08 -4.36
C ASN A 72 -9.66 12.00 -3.08
N LYS A 73 -10.12 10.82 -2.67
CA LYS A 73 -10.82 10.56 -1.41
C LYS A 73 -9.93 9.76 -0.44
N ASN A 74 -8.64 9.61 -0.75
CA ASN A 74 -7.63 8.88 0.02
C ASN A 74 -7.90 7.36 0.15
N ASN A 75 -8.61 6.76 -0.81
CA ASN A 75 -8.74 5.31 -0.90
C ASN A 75 -7.63 4.73 -1.77
N VAL A 76 -7.08 3.58 -1.38
CA VAL A 76 -6.11 2.85 -2.21
C VAL A 76 -6.82 2.27 -3.44
N VAL A 77 -6.46 2.77 -4.62
CA VAL A 77 -7.01 2.36 -5.92
C VAL A 77 -6.04 1.52 -6.73
N ALA A 78 -4.74 1.71 -6.53
CA ALA A 78 -3.70 0.94 -7.19
C ALA A 78 -2.47 0.79 -6.27
N LYS A 79 -1.56 -0.08 -6.66
CA LYS A 79 -0.27 -0.29 -6.02
C LYS A 79 0.84 -0.14 -7.04
N TYR A 80 1.85 0.67 -6.72
CA TYR A 80 3.10 0.70 -7.46
C TYR A 80 4.08 -0.29 -6.85
N LEU A 81 4.59 -1.19 -7.66
CA LEU A 81 5.52 -2.24 -7.26
C LEU A 81 6.82 -2.14 -8.05
N GLU A 82 7.95 -2.22 -7.36
CA GLU A 82 9.26 -2.40 -7.99
C GLU A 82 9.72 -3.84 -7.88
N PHE A 83 10.37 -4.31 -8.93
CA PHE A 83 10.80 -5.69 -9.07
C PHE A 83 12.30 -5.78 -9.23
N SER A 84 12.95 -6.60 -8.40
CA SER A 84 14.39 -6.84 -8.46
C SER A 84 14.70 -8.33 -8.56
N ASN A 85 15.86 -8.69 -9.11
CA ASN A 85 16.31 -10.08 -9.05
C ASN A 85 16.93 -10.43 -7.68
N GLU A 86 17.36 -11.69 -7.52
CA GLU A 86 18.02 -12.20 -6.31
C GLU A 86 19.30 -11.42 -5.92
N ASN A 87 19.90 -10.69 -6.85
CA ASN A 87 21.07 -9.83 -6.61
C ASN A 87 20.68 -8.37 -6.29
N ASN A 88 19.40 -8.09 -6.01
CA ASN A 88 18.84 -6.76 -5.80
C ASN A 88 19.06 -5.78 -6.96
N ILE A 89 19.18 -6.30 -8.20
CA ILE A 89 19.22 -5.48 -9.40
C ILE A 89 17.79 -5.22 -9.84
N LEU A 90 17.39 -3.94 -9.87
CA LEU A 90 16.09 -3.52 -10.36
C LEU A 90 15.88 -3.97 -11.81
N LYS A 91 14.76 -4.64 -12.04
CA LYS A 91 14.34 -5.16 -13.35
C LYS A 91 13.18 -4.36 -13.94
N GLY A 92 12.40 -3.70 -13.12
CA GLY A 92 11.31 -2.86 -13.59
C GLY A 92 10.31 -2.52 -12.50
N TYR A 93 9.13 -2.07 -12.93
CA TYR A 93 8.01 -1.76 -12.05
C TYR A 93 6.69 -2.16 -12.69
N ALA A 94 5.64 -2.25 -11.89
CA ALA A 94 4.27 -2.25 -12.38
C ALA A 94 3.33 -1.44 -11.49
N ILE A 95 2.30 -0.87 -12.09
CA ILE A 95 1.12 -0.35 -11.40
C ILE A 95 0.01 -1.37 -11.55
N ILE A 96 -0.55 -1.81 -10.43
CA ILE A 96 -1.57 -2.85 -10.37
C ILE A 96 -2.83 -2.28 -9.73
N ASP A 97 -3.99 -2.48 -10.35
CA ASP A 97 -5.28 -2.10 -9.78
C ASP A 97 -5.55 -2.90 -8.50
N ASN A 98 -5.86 -2.20 -7.41
CA ASN A 98 -5.98 -2.79 -6.08
C ASN A 98 -7.20 -3.73 -5.93
N LYS A 99 -8.23 -3.59 -6.78
CA LYS A 99 -9.46 -4.38 -6.68
C LYS A 99 -9.44 -5.62 -7.57
N SER A 100 -9.05 -5.44 -8.82
CA SER A 100 -9.05 -6.47 -9.86
C SER A 100 -7.75 -7.25 -9.90
N GLY A 101 -6.64 -6.65 -9.44
CA GLY A 101 -5.30 -7.19 -9.65
C GLY A 101 -4.79 -7.02 -11.09
N GLU A 102 -5.53 -6.29 -11.94
CA GLU A 102 -5.12 -6.03 -13.32
C GLU A 102 -3.87 -5.15 -13.35
N ILE A 103 -2.93 -5.47 -14.25
CA ILE A 103 -1.75 -4.65 -14.49
C ILE A 103 -2.17 -3.45 -15.34
N LEU A 104 -2.11 -2.26 -14.77
CA LEU A 104 -2.42 -1.02 -15.45
C LEU A 104 -1.24 -0.57 -16.31
N GLU A 105 -0.01 -0.65 -15.77
CA GLU A 105 1.20 -0.21 -16.45
C GLU A 105 2.40 -1.10 -16.08
N PRO A 106 2.95 -1.90 -17.01
CA PRO A 106 4.20 -2.62 -16.80
C PRO A 106 5.40 -1.92 -17.47
N ASN A 107 6.57 -1.98 -16.85
CA ASN A 107 7.84 -1.58 -17.47
C ASN A 107 8.99 -2.52 -17.07
N LYS A 108 9.90 -2.82 -18.03
CA LYS A 108 11.00 -3.79 -17.89
C LYS A 108 12.40 -3.19 -18.05
N GLU A 109 12.53 -1.87 -18.01
CA GLU A 109 13.77 -1.19 -18.39
C GLU A 109 14.73 -0.98 -17.20
N GLY A 110 14.52 -1.69 -16.08
CA GLY A 110 15.42 -1.62 -14.93
C GLY A 110 15.52 -0.25 -14.27
N PHE A 111 14.50 0.60 -14.41
CA PHE A 111 14.41 1.90 -13.74
C PHE A 111 13.18 2.00 -12.84
N SER A 112 13.26 2.88 -11.84
CA SER A 112 12.16 3.22 -10.96
C SER A 112 11.45 4.46 -11.52
N LEU A 113 10.16 4.35 -11.85
CA LEU A 113 9.39 5.49 -12.38
C LEU A 113 9.32 6.60 -11.34
N LEU A 114 8.79 6.30 -10.15
CA LEU A 114 8.51 7.32 -9.14
C LEU A 114 9.80 7.99 -8.64
N LYS A 115 10.87 7.22 -8.38
CA LYS A 115 12.14 7.81 -7.96
C LYS A 115 12.77 8.66 -9.07
N SER A 116 12.64 8.25 -10.33
CA SER A 116 13.13 9.03 -11.48
C SER A 116 12.34 10.31 -11.67
N LEU A 117 11.03 10.32 -11.39
CA LEU A 117 10.21 11.53 -11.42
C LEU A 117 10.57 12.47 -10.28
N ILE A 118 10.68 11.95 -9.04
CA ILE A 118 11.10 12.73 -7.88
C ILE A 118 12.49 13.34 -8.07
N ALA A 119 13.43 12.60 -8.65
CA ALA A 119 14.78 13.10 -8.92
C ALA A 119 14.83 14.29 -9.90
N LYS A 120 13.75 14.55 -10.66
CA LYS A 120 13.60 15.75 -11.51
C LYS A 120 13.02 16.95 -10.75
N THR A 121 12.62 16.75 -9.50
CA THR A 121 12.06 17.78 -8.62
C THR A 121 13.10 18.19 -7.56
N ASN A 122 12.74 19.15 -6.70
CA ASN A 122 13.49 19.49 -5.49
C ASN A 122 12.96 18.78 -4.23
N LEU A 123 12.09 17.78 -4.38
CA LEU A 123 11.50 17.03 -3.28
C LEU A 123 12.46 15.93 -2.79
N PRO A 124 12.43 15.59 -1.49
CA PRO A 124 13.21 14.49 -0.97
C PRO A 124 12.59 13.14 -1.38
N LEU A 125 13.42 12.09 -1.48
CA LEU A 125 12.99 10.81 -2.04
C LEU A 125 12.02 10.03 -1.13
N ASP A 126 12.18 10.18 0.18
CA ASP A 126 11.37 9.53 1.20
C ASP A 126 9.89 9.96 1.16
N ILE A 127 9.59 11.08 0.50
CA ILE A 127 8.23 11.60 0.29
C ILE A 127 7.28 10.58 -0.32
N LEU A 128 7.80 9.66 -1.14
CA LEU A 128 7.02 8.60 -1.78
C LEU A 128 6.48 7.57 -0.79
N THR A 129 7.07 7.48 0.40
CA THR A 129 6.73 6.50 1.43
C THR A 129 6.16 7.15 2.68
N THR A 130 6.41 8.45 2.89
CA THR A 130 5.89 9.20 4.04
C THR A 130 4.58 9.91 3.74
N ASN A 131 4.35 10.29 2.47
CA ASN A 131 3.23 11.16 2.10
C ASN A 131 2.30 10.52 1.05
N PRO A 132 1.03 10.99 0.97
CA PRO A 132 0.08 10.53 -0.02
C PRO A 132 0.59 10.70 -1.46
N VAL A 133 0.54 9.61 -2.23
CA VAL A 133 0.74 9.58 -3.68
C VAL A 133 -0.61 9.28 -4.34
N TYR A 134 -1.08 10.18 -5.19
CA TYR A 134 -2.33 10.06 -5.92
C TYR A 134 -2.09 9.57 -7.35
N TYR A 135 -2.96 8.67 -7.82
CA TYR A 135 -2.92 8.12 -9.17
C TYR A 135 -4.29 8.32 -9.83
N ALA A 136 -4.37 9.28 -10.74
CA ALA A 136 -5.60 9.50 -11.50
C ALA A 136 -5.64 8.62 -12.75
N GLY A 137 -4.49 8.15 -13.24
CA GLY A 137 -4.39 7.25 -14.39
C GLY A 137 -2.98 7.27 -14.99
N PRO A 138 -2.79 6.63 -16.15
CA PRO A 138 -1.54 6.67 -16.87
C PRO A 138 -1.12 8.10 -17.15
N PHE A 139 0.12 8.41 -16.80
CA PHE A 139 0.69 9.76 -16.92
C PHE A 139 0.09 10.83 -16.01
N ASP A 140 -0.71 10.49 -14.99
CA ASP A 140 -1.25 11.44 -14.00
C ASP A 140 -0.97 10.97 -12.57
N ILE A 141 0.19 11.37 -12.06
CA ILE A 141 0.68 11.03 -10.72
C ILE A 141 0.97 12.32 -9.96
N VAL A 142 0.49 12.42 -8.73
CA VAL A 142 0.67 13.58 -7.86
C VAL A 142 1.16 13.12 -6.50
N VAL A 143 2.09 13.84 -5.87
CA VAL A 143 2.54 13.56 -4.50
C VAL A 143 2.28 14.75 -3.61
N THR A 144 2.05 14.50 -2.32
CA THR A 144 1.96 15.55 -1.31
C THR A 144 3.34 15.86 -0.74
N GLY A 145 3.72 17.13 -0.77
CA GLY A 145 4.89 17.71 -0.11
C GLY A 145 4.82 17.61 1.41
N ASP A 146 5.97 17.68 2.09
CA ASP A 146 6.02 17.82 3.56
C ASP A 146 5.41 19.15 4.04
N ASP A 147 5.35 20.13 3.15
CA ASP A 147 4.67 21.41 3.34
C ASP A 147 3.15 21.33 3.08
N GLY A 148 2.63 20.15 2.72
CA GLY A 148 1.24 19.91 2.35
C GLY A 148 0.87 20.36 0.94
N VAL A 149 1.81 20.87 0.15
CA VAL A 149 1.58 21.27 -1.24
C VAL A 149 1.50 20.04 -2.13
N LEU A 150 0.59 20.04 -3.11
CA LEU A 150 0.49 18.95 -4.08
C LEU A 150 1.42 19.22 -5.26
N TYR A 151 2.23 18.23 -5.63
CA TYR A 151 3.18 18.32 -6.73
C TYR A 151 2.87 17.30 -7.81
N ASN A 152 2.75 17.77 -9.04
CA ASN A 152 2.55 16.89 -10.18
C ASN A 152 3.86 16.17 -10.51
N LEU A 153 3.91 14.84 -10.36
CA LEU A 153 5.06 14.02 -10.72
C LEU A 153 5.03 13.58 -12.18
N MET A 154 3.83 13.53 -12.76
CA MET A 154 3.62 13.20 -14.17
C MET A 154 2.29 13.83 -14.58
N ASP A 155 2.29 14.63 -15.64
CA ASP A 155 1.08 14.97 -16.39
C ASP A 155 1.24 14.55 -17.85
N ALA A 156 0.13 14.55 -18.59
CA ALA A 156 0.11 14.29 -20.03
C ALA A 156 0.97 15.26 -20.87
N SER A 157 1.38 16.40 -20.29
CA SER A 157 2.24 17.40 -20.95
C SER A 157 3.73 17.17 -20.68
N GLY A 158 4.08 16.24 -19.78
CA GLY A 158 5.44 15.93 -19.37
C GLY A 158 6.01 16.88 -18.32
N ASN A 159 5.20 17.73 -17.68
CA ASN A 159 5.66 18.60 -16.60
C ASN A 159 5.80 17.80 -15.31
N VAL A 160 6.89 18.06 -14.58
CA VAL A 160 7.24 17.33 -13.36
C VAL A 160 7.71 18.33 -12.30
N GLY A 161 7.19 18.22 -11.09
CA GLY A 161 7.55 19.04 -9.94
C GLY A 161 6.81 20.37 -9.81
N GLU A 162 5.83 20.65 -10.67
CA GLU A 162 5.00 21.85 -10.54
C GLU A 162 3.93 21.66 -9.46
N PRO A 163 3.72 22.68 -8.59
CA PRO A 163 2.65 22.63 -7.61
C PRO A 163 1.29 22.75 -8.29
N ILE A 164 0.29 22.01 -7.79
CA ILE A 164 -1.08 22.05 -8.27
C ILE A 164 -2.05 22.33 -7.12
N SER A 165 -3.24 22.85 -7.46
CA SER A 165 -4.30 23.05 -6.47
C SER A 165 -5.05 21.75 -6.16
N ARG A 166 -5.83 21.74 -5.08
CA ARG A 166 -6.70 20.58 -4.77
C ARG A 166 -7.80 20.45 -5.82
N GLU A 167 -8.31 21.58 -6.31
CA GLU A 167 -9.29 21.65 -7.39
C GLU A 167 -8.76 21.00 -8.68
N ASP A 168 -7.48 21.23 -9.03
CA ASP A 168 -6.84 20.59 -10.18
C ASP A 168 -6.72 19.07 -10.00
N LEU A 169 -6.37 18.62 -8.79
CA LEU A 169 -6.35 17.20 -8.47
C LEU A 169 -7.75 16.58 -8.66
N ASP A 170 -8.78 17.19 -8.09
CA ASP A 170 -10.16 16.70 -8.21
C ASP A 170 -10.65 16.69 -9.67
N ALA A 171 -10.21 17.65 -10.48
CA ALA A 171 -10.50 17.70 -11.91
C ALA A 171 -9.89 16.51 -12.67
N LYS A 172 -8.66 16.09 -12.31
CA LYS A 172 -8.01 14.90 -12.91
C LYS A 172 -8.84 13.62 -12.71
N PHE A 173 -9.42 13.42 -11.52
CA PHE A 173 -10.27 12.25 -11.26
C PHE A 173 -11.67 12.36 -11.90
N SER A 174 -12.22 13.56 -12.00
CA SER A 174 -13.54 13.80 -12.61
C SER A 174 -13.57 13.56 -14.13
N HIS A 175 -12.42 13.77 -14.81
CA HIS A 175 -12.31 13.51 -16.24
C HIS A 175 -12.35 12.01 -16.57
N ASN A 176 -11.83 11.17 -15.67
CA ASN A 176 -11.74 9.72 -15.88
C ASN A 176 -13.04 8.97 -15.54
N GLU A 177 -13.98 9.56 -14.80
CA GLU A 177 -15.33 8.99 -14.62
C GLU A 177 -16.19 9.12 -15.89
N LYS A 178 -16.00 10.17 -16.71
CA LYS A 178 -16.77 10.38 -17.95
C LYS A 178 -16.38 9.47 -19.11
N GLY A 179 -15.21 8.83 -19.04
CA GLY A 179 -14.75 7.88 -20.06
C GLY A 179 -15.25 6.44 -19.86
N LYS A 180 -16.00 6.16 -18.78
CA LYS A 180 -16.51 4.83 -18.41
C LYS A 180 -18.02 4.67 -18.54
N GLU A 181 -18.73 5.66 -19.08
CA GLU A 181 -20.17 5.56 -19.45
C GLU A 181 -20.39 5.11 -20.90
#